data_AF-A0A317KS84-F1
#
_entry.id   AF-A0A317KS84-F1
#
_cell.length_a   1.000
_cell.length_b   1.000
_cell.length_c   1.000
_cell.angle_alpha   90.00
_cell.angle_beta   90.00
_cell.angle_gamma   90.00
#
_symmetry.space_group_name_H-M   'P 1'
#
loop_
_entity.id
_entity.type
_entity.pdbx_description
1 polymer ?
#
loop_
_entity_poly.entity_id
_entity_poly.type
_entity_poly.pdbx_seq_one_letter_code
_entity_poly.pdbx_strand_id
1 'polypeptide(L)'
;MTSTVTSRWAPTTVALLTLAWVVAVLATLWWWFGIGLAGWADQHSGQPSRSAGREAARATLVLALVAVGGPILVAVAAFTGRLVRTGAVYLAVAIVLGALVAPVAADAYRTQNPR
;
A
#
# COMPACT_ATOMS: atom_id res chain seq x y z
N MET A 1 -22.43 25.18 -24.58
CA MET A 1 -22.03 23.76 -24.49
C MET A 1 -20.56 23.70 -24.13
N THR A 2 -20.23 23.49 -22.86
CA THR A 2 -18.84 23.34 -22.39
C THR A 2 -18.37 21.92 -22.68
N SER A 3 -17.64 21.74 -23.77
CA SER A 3 -16.96 20.48 -24.09
C SER A 3 -15.97 20.16 -22.97
N THR A 4 -16.31 19.19 -22.12
CA THR A 4 -15.37 18.59 -21.17
C THR A 4 -14.37 17.76 -21.97
N VAL A 5 -13.33 18.42 -22.50
CA VAL A 5 -12.20 17.72 -23.10
C VAL A 5 -11.49 16.99 -21.97
N THR A 6 -11.74 15.69 -21.85
CA THR A 6 -10.87 14.80 -21.09
C THR A 6 -9.50 14.81 -21.78
N SER A 7 -8.43 14.97 -20.99
CA SER A 7 -7.08 14.82 -21.54
C SER A 7 -6.96 13.41 -22.10
N ARG A 8 -6.67 13.25 -23.39
CA ARG A 8 -6.60 11.93 -24.06
C ARG A 8 -5.65 10.94 -23.36
N TRP A 9 -4.69 11.45 -22.60
CA TRP A 9 -3.69 10.67 -21.87
C TRP A 9 -4.15 10.19 -20.49
N ALA A 10 -5.16 10.85 -19.91
CA ALA A 10 -5.57 10.59 -18.54
C ALA A 10 -6.03 9.13 -18.27
N PRO A 11 -6.78 8.46 -19.17
CA PRO A 11 -7.13 7.05 -18.98
C PRO A 11 -5.90 6.14 -18.97
N THR A 12 -4.93 6.39 -19.85
CA THR A 12 -3.69 5.60 -19.95
C THR A 12 -2.82 5.78 -18.71
N THR A 13 -2.67 7.03 -18.24
CA THR A 13 -1.92 7.32 -17.00
C THR A 13 -2.54 6.62 -15.79
N VAL A 14 -3.87 6.68 -15.65
CA VAL A 14 -4.59 5.99 -14.58
C VAL A 14 -4.35 4.48 -14.67
N ALA A 15 -4.48 3.88 -15.84
CA ALA A 15 -4.26 2.44 -16.03
C ALA A 15 -2.83 2.01 -15.68
N LEU A 16 -1.82 2.77 -16.12
CA LEU A 16 -0.41 2.49 -15.81
C LEU A 16 -0.12 2.63 -14.32
N LEU A 17 -0.66 3.66 -13.66
CA LEU A 17 -0.51 3.84 -12.21
C LEU A 17 -1.18 2.71 -11.43
N THR A 18 -2.38 2.28 -11.86
CA THR A 18 -3.06 1.13 -11.26
C THR A 18 -2.22 -0.14 -11.41
N LEU A 19 -1.68 -0.39 -12.61
CA LEU A 19 -0.83 -1.55 -12.85
C LEU A 19 0.44 -1.51 -11.99
N ALA A 20 1.12 -0.36 -11.95
CA ALA A 20 2.30 -0.16 -11.14
C ALA A 20 1.99 -0.36 -9.64
N TRP A 21 0.84 0.13 -9.18
CA TRP A 21 0.38 -0.09 -7.81
C TRP A 21 0.14 -1.57 -7.50
N VAL A 22 -0.56 -2.30 -8.38
CA VAL A 22 -0.80 -3.74 -8.20
C VAL A 22 0.52 -4.50 -8.11
N VAL A 23 1.47 -4.21 -9.00
CA VAL A 23 2.80 -4.82 -8.97
C VAL A 23 3.54 -4.49 -7.68
N ALA A 24 3.47 -3.23 -7.22
CA ALA A 24 4.10 -2.81 -5.97
C ALA A 24 3.50 -3.53 -4.75
N VAL A 25 2.17 -3.69 -4.70
CA VAL A 25 1.49 -4.44 -3.63
C VAL A 25 1.94 -5.91 -3.64
N LEU A 26 1.96 -6.56 -4.80
CA LEU A 26 2.39 -7.95 -4.92
C LEU A 26 3.85 -8.15 -4.52
N ALA A 27 4.75 -7.26 -4.98
CA ALA A 27 6.15 -7.31 -4.61
C ALA A 27 6.36 -7.11 -3.09
N THR A 28 5.59 -6.19 -2.49
CA THR A 28 5.67 -5.93 -1.05
C THR A 28 5.10 -7.09 -0.23
N LEU A 29 4.00 -7.72 -0.69
CA LEU A 29 3.45 -8.92 -0.08
C LEU A 29 4.42 -10.09 -0.14
N TRP A 30 5.06 -10.29 -1.30
CA TRP A 30 6.08 -11.33 -1.48
C TRP A 30 7.24 -11.14 -0.50
N TRP A 31 7.75 -9.91 -0.39
CA TRP A 31 8.80 -9.57 0.55
C TRP A 31 8.37 -9.77 2.01
N TRP A 32 7.18 -9.27 2.39
CA TRP A 32 6.62 -9.45 3.73
C TRP A 32 6.47 -10.93 4.09
N PHE A 33 6.01 -11.75 3.16
CA PHE A 33 5.90 -13.20 3.32
C PHE A 33 7.27 -13.86 3.52
N GLY A 34 8.29 -13.43 2.78
CA GLY A 34 9.67 -13.89 2.97
C GLY A 34 10.21 -13.61 4.37
N ILE A 35 9.92 -12.43 4.93
CA ILE A 35 10.29 -12.08 6.32
C ILE A 35 9.55 -13.00 7.31
N GLY A 36 8.27 -13.28 7.07
CA GLY A 36 7.49 -14.21 7.88
C GLY A 36 8.07 -15.62 7.91
N LEU A 37 8.47 -16.15 6.75
CA LEU A 37 9.10 -17.47 6.64
C LEU A 37 10.45 -17.52 7.36
N ALA A 38 11.28 -16.49 7.22
CA ALA A 38 12.55 -16.40 7.94
C ALA A 38 12.33 -16.36 9.47
N GLY A 39 11.36 -15.55 9.92
CA GLY A 39 10.99 -15.50 11.34
C GLY A 39 10.44 -16.82 11.88
N TRP A 40 9.66 -17.56 11.08
CA TRP A 40 9.19 -18.90 11.45
C TRP A 40 10.35 -19.89 11.57
N ALA A 41 11.30 -19.88 10.63
CA ALA A 41 12.48 -20.75 10.67
C ALA A 41 13.35 -20.47 11.91
N ASP A 42 13.60 -19.20 12.23
CA ASP A 42 14.39 -18.78 13.40
C ASP A 42 13.78 -19.25 14.72
N GLN A 43 12.45 -19.22 14.84
CA GLN A 43 11.73 -19.71 16.03
C GLN A 43 11.90 -21.22 16.25
N HIS A 44 12.02 -22.00 15.16
CA HIS A 44 12.16 -23.45 15.23
C HIS A 44 13.62 -23.92 15.26
N SER A 45 14.57 -23.06 14.90
CA SER A 45 16.02 -23.33 14.95
C SER A 45 16.65 -22.98 16.31
N GLY A 46 15.89 -22.39 17.23
CA GLY A 46 16.35 -22.04 18.58
C GLY A 46 17.22 -20.77 18.66
N GLN A 47 17.27 -19.96 17.60
CA GLN A 47 18.00 -18.69 17.61
C GLN A 47 17.11 -17.52 18.07
N PRO A 48 17.47 -16.80 19.15
CA PRO A 48 16.72 -15.63 19.59
C PRO A 48 16.97 -14.42 18.66
N SER A 49 16.05 -14.15 17.75
CA SER A 49 16.13 -13.00 16.83
C SER A 49 15.26 -11.82 17.33
N ARG A 50 15.83 -10.94 18.16
CA ARG A 50 15.17 -9.65 18.52
C ARG A 50 14.97 -8.72 17.32
N SER A 51 15.72 -8.94 16.23
CA SER A 51 15.62 -8.19 14.98
C SER A 51 14.40 -8.57 14.14
N ALA A 52 13.93 -9.82 14.21
CA ALA A 52 12.82 -10.30 13.39
C ALA A 52 11.52 -9.52 13.64
N GLY A 53 11.22 -9.18 14.91
CA GLY A 53 10.02 -8.42 15.25
C GLY A 53 10.02 -6.98 14.68
N ARG A 54 11.18 -6.31 14.70
CA ARG A 54 11.30 -4.96 14.11
C ARG A 54 11.25 -4.97 12.59
N GLU A 55 11.85 -5.97 11.97
CA GLU A 55 11.84 -6.14 10.51
C GLU A 55 10.43 -6.45 10.00
N ALA A 56 9.70 -7.35 10.69
CA ALA A 56 8.30 -7.63 10.40
C ALA A 56 7.40 -6.41 10.59
N ALA A 57 7.62 -5.63 11.65
CA ALA A 57 6.91 -4.37 11.86
C ALA A 57 7.19 -3.36 10.73
N ARG A 58 8.45 -3.26 10.28
CA ARG A 58 8.83 -2.40 9.14
C ARG A 58 8.14 -2.82 7.85
N ALA A 59 8.19 -4.11 7.53
CA ALA A 59 7.55 -4.63 6.33
C ALA A 59 6.04 -4.39 6.36
N THR A 60 5.42 -4.53 7.53
CA THR A 60 3.98 -4.25 7.73
C THR A 60 3.65 -2.78 7.49
N LEU A 61 4.47 -1.85 7.99
CA LEU A 61 4.29 -0.41 7.74
C LEU A 61 4.50 -0.04 6.27
N VAL A 62 5.50 -0.63 5.60
CA VAL A 62 5.72 -0.42 4.16
C VAL A 62 4.54 -0.95 3.36
N LEU A 63 4.05 -2.15 3.67
CA LEU A 63 2.87 -2.73 3.03
C LEU A 63 1.64 -1.84 3.23
N ALA A 64 1.43 -1.33 4.44
CA ALA A 64 0.34 -0.39 4.73
C ALA A 64 0.44 0.89 3.89
N LEU A 65 1.65 1.46 3.79
CA LEU A 65 1.90 2.65 3.00
C LEU A 65 1.65 2.42 1.51
N VAL A 66 2.12 1.30 0.95
CA VAL A 66 1.93 0.97 -0.47
C VAL A 66 0.46 0.67 -0.78
N ALA A 67 -0.23 -0.07 0.10
CA ALA A 67 -1.62 -0.43 -0.07
C ALA A 67 -2.54 0.80 -0.11
N VAL A 68 -2.30 1.80 0.76
CA VAL A 68 -3.13 3.01 0.86
C VAL A 68 -2.63 4.14 -0.06
N GLY A 69 -1.31 4.29 -0.19
CA GLY A 69 -0.69 5.36 -0.97
C GLY A 69 -0.94 5.23 -2.47
N GLY A 70 -0.98 4.00 -3.01
CA GLY A 70 -1.23 3.78 -4.44
C GLY A 70 -2.59 4.31 -4.92
N PRO A 71 -3.72 3.94 -4.28
CA PRO A 71 -5.03 4.47 -4.63
C PRO A 71 -5.11 6.00 -4.50
N ILE A 72 -4.42 6.61 -3.54
CA ILE A 72 -4.35 8.08 -3.41
C ILE A 72 -3.69 8.69 -4.65
N LEU A 73 -2.53 8.17 -5.08
CA LEU A 73 -1.83 8.65 -6.27
C LEU A 73 -2.67 8.47 -7.55
N VAL A 74 -3.35 7.33 -7.69
CA VAL A 74 -4.26 7.08 -8.81
C VAL A 74 -5.46 8.04 -8.79
N ALA A 75 -6.02 8.32 -7.61
CA ALA A 75 -7.12 9.27 -7.45
C ALA A 75 -6.69 10.69 -7.88
N VAL A 76 -5.52 11.16 -7.45
CA VAL A 76 -4.97 12.46 -7.85
C VAL A 76 -4.78 12.53 -9.37
N ALA A 77 -4.19 11.50 -9.99
CA ALA A 77 -4.04 11.42 -11.44
C ALA A 77 -5.40 11.44 -12.18
N ALA A 78 -6.40 10.74 -11.65
CA ALA A 78 -7.74 10.76 -12.22
C ALA A 78 -8.40 12.15 -12.12
N PHE A 79 -8.28 12.84 -10.98
CA PHE A 79 -8.84 14.18 -10.82
C PHE A 79 -8.15 15.22 -11.71
N THR A 80 -6.82 15.18 -11.82
CA THR A 80 -6.07 16.07 -12.74
C THR A 80 -6.46 15.83 -14.20
N GLY A 81 -6.80 14.59 -14.56
CA GLY A 81 -7.33 14.20 -15.87
C GLY A 81 -8.84 14.44 -16.08
N ARG A 82 -9.54 15.06 -15.12
CA ARG A 82 -11.01 15.25 -15.08
C ARG A 82 -11.86 13.97 -15.05
N LEU A 83 -11.29 12.83 -14.67
CA LEU A 83 -12.01 11.58 -14.43
C LEU A 83 -12.55 11.51 -13.00
N VAL A 84 -13.49 12.40 -12.67
CA VAL A 84 -14.00 12.62 -11.29
C VAL A 84 -14.56 11.32 -10.68
N ARG A 85 -15.35 10.55 -11.45
CA ARG A 85 -15.91 9.28 -10.97
C ARG A 85 -14.82 8.27 -10.61
N THR A 86 -13.80 8.13 -11.46
CA THR A 86 -12.66 7.24 -11.22
C THR A 86 -11.85 7.69 -10.02
N GLY A 87 -11.58 8.99 -9.92
CA GLY A 87 -10.88 9.57 -8.76
C GLY A 87 -11.61 9.31 -7.45
N ALA A 88 -12.93 9.50 -7.43
CA ALA A 88 -13.76 9.23 -6.26
C ALA A 88 -13.74 7.75 -5.85
N VAL A 89 -13.77 6.82 -6.82
CA VAL A 89 -13.67 5.38 -6.55
C VAL A 89 -12.32 5.03 -5.91
N TYR A 90 -11.21 5.49 -6.49
CA TYR A 90 -9.89 5.22 -5.92
C TYR A 90 -9.69 5.87 -4.54
N LEU A 91 -10.28 7.04 -4.31
CA LEU A 91 -10.27 7.68 -3.00
C LEU A 91 -11.09 6.87 -1.98
N ALA A 92 -12.27 6.38 -2.36
CA ALA A 92 -13.07 5.49 -1.51
C ALA A 92 -12.31 4.20 -1.18
N VAL A 93 -11.63 3.60 -2.16
CA VAL A 93 -10.75 2.44 -1.95
C VAL A 93 -9.64 2.77 -0.95
N ALA A 94 -8.99 3.94 -1.09
CA ALA A 94 -7.95 4.38 -0.15
C ALA A 94 -8.48 4.48 1.28
N ILE A 95 -9.67 5.05 1.46
CA ILE A 95 -10.31 5.21 2.78
C ILE A 95 -10.63 3.83 3.39
N VAL A 96 -11.23 2.93 2.62
CA VAL A 96 -11.57 1.58 3.09
C VAL A 96 -10.30 0.81 3.46
N LEU A 97 -9.28 0.82 2.61
CA LEU A 97 -7.99 0.17 2.91
C LEU A 97 -7.31 0.80 4.12
N GLY A 98 -7.33 2.13 4.23
CA GLY A 98 -6.80 2.86 5.38
C GLY A 98 -7.47 2.44 6.69
N ALA A 99 -8.81 2.35 6.71
CA ALA A 99 -9.56 1.91 7.88
C ALA A 99 -9.25 0.46 8.27
N LEU A 100 -9.10 -0.44 7.29
CA LEU A 100 -8.76 -1.85 7.52
C LEU A 100 -7.34 -2.02 8.05
N VAL A 101 -6.38 -1.26 7.53
CA VAL A 101 -4.96 -1.42 7.85
C VAL A 101 -4.53 -0.61 9.08
N ALA A 102 -5.23 0.46 9.42
CA ALA A 102 -4.94 1.32 10.57
C ALA A 102 -4.62 0.59 11.89
N PRO A 103 -5.41 -0.40 12.36
CA PRO A 103 -5.09 -1.07 13.63
C PRO A 103 -3.77 -1.84 13.56
N VAL A 104 -3.51 -2.53 12.44
CA VAL A 104 -2.30 -3.32 12.22
C VAL A 104 -1.07 -2.41 12.10
N ALA A 105 -1.19 -1.31 11.36
CA ALA A 105 -0.12 -0.31 11.23
C ALA A 105 0.19 0.37 12.57
N ALA A 106 -0.83 0.68 13.38
CA ALA A 106 -0.63 1.26 14.71
C ALA A 106 0.16 0.33 15.64
N ASP A 107 -0.11 -0.98 15.59
CA ASP A 107 0.62 -1.96 16.38
C ASP A 107 2.07 -2.16 15.92
N ALA A 108 2.27 -2.25 14.60
CA ALA A 108 3.60 -2.28 14.00
C ALA A 108 4.41 -1.02 14.34
N TYR A 109 3.78 0.15 14.35
CA TYR A 109 4.43 1.40 14.75
C TYR A 109 4.90 1.38 16.21
N ARG A 110 4.07 0.88 17.14
CA ARG A 110 4.48 0.72 18.55
C ARG A 110 5.63 -0.26 18.71
N THR A 111 5.65 -1.33 17.92
CA THR A 111 6.75 -2.31 17.91
C THR A 111 8.08 -1.69 17.45
N GLN A 112 8.02 -0.73 16.50
CA GLN A 112 9.21 0.01 16.08
C GLN A 112 9.64 1.09 17.07
N ASN A 113 8.67 1.76 17.70
CA ASN A 113 8.90 2.83 18.66
C ASN A 113 8.37 2.43 20.05
N PRO A 114 9.06 1.51 20.74
CA PRO A 114 8.74 1.20 22.12
C PRO A 114 9.04 2.44 22.97
N ARG A 115 7.99 3.14 23.36
CA ARG A 115 8.05 4.19 24.39
C ARG A 115 7.85 3.56 25.76
#